data_AF-A0A1M3KZJ2-F1
#
_entry.id   AF-A0A1M3KZJ2-F1
#
_cell.length_a   1.000
_cell.length_b   1.000
_cell.length_c   1.000
_cell.angle_alpha   90.00
_cell.angle_beta   90.00
_cell.angle_gamma   90.00
#
_symmetry.space_group_name_H-M   'P 1'
#
loop_
_entity.id
_entity.type
_entity.pdbx_description
1 polymer ?
#
loop_
_entity_poly.entity_id
_entity_poly.type
_entity_poly.pdbx_seq_one_letter_code
_entity_poly.pdbx_strand_id
1 'polypeptide(L)'
;MTTKEIPTEQLYSKIIEQASSVLKLSISQIKEKYTDYPLYLIDYIEKDIQEKSIEIRFHKEGITLTCTFDKDGNCDESFLFPDDAQIVEDFVSYLTDHHDYSFMKSRFMLGNCYLKIKELKEQRSDICLVFFQ
;
A
#
# COMPACT_ATOMS: atom_id res chain seq x y z
N MET A 1 0.27 -20.16 22.00
CA MET A 1 -0.45 -18.87 22.01
C MET A 1 -1.32 -18.85 20.79
N THR A 2 -2.64 -18.97 20.96
CA THR A 2 -3.62 -19.00 19.87
C THR A 2 -3.74 -17.59 19.28
N THR A 3 -3.21 -17.41 18.07
CA THR A 3 -3.51 -16.24 17.23
C THR A 3 -5.02 -16.25 16.97
N LYS A 4 -5.75 -15.34 17.61
CA LYS A 4 -7.13 -15.07 17.21
C LYS A 4 -7.08 -14.57 15.77
N GLU A 5 -7.62 -15.35 14.84
CA GLU A 5 -7.88 -14.91 13.48
C GLU A 5 -8.73 -13.64 13.56
N ILE A 6 -8.21 -12.55 12.99
CA ILE A 6 -8.96 -11.31 12.87
C ILE A 6 -10.04 -11.59 11.81
N PRO A 7 -11.33 -11.35 12.09
CA PRO A 7 -12.38 -11.47 11.07
C PRO A 7 -11.99 -10.66 9.83
N THR A 8 -12.11 -11.26 8.65
CA THR A 8 -11.61 -10.72 7.38
C THR A 8 -12.08 -9.28 7.11
N GLU A 9 -13.28 -8.91 7.53
CA GLU A 9 -13.81 -7.54 7.39
C GLU A 9 -13.07 -6.50 8.26
N GLN A 10 -12.68 -6.86 9.49
CA GLN A 10 -11.93 -5.97 10.39
C GLN A 10 -10.51 -5.73 9.89
N LEU A 11 -9.95 -6.72 9.18
CA LEU A 11 -8.63 -6.63 8.56
C LEU A 11 -8.61 -5.55 7.47
N TYR A 12 -9.55 -5.59 6.52
CA TYR A 12 -9.56 -4.65 5.39
C TYR A 12 -9.88 -3.21 5.78
N SER A 13 -10.81 -3.00 6.72
CA SER A 13 -11.04 -1.67 7.31
C SER A 13 -9.76 -1.10 7.90
N LYS A 14 -9.02 -1.92 8.68
CA LYS A 14 -7.77 -1.51 9.32
C LYS A 14 -6.68 -1.20 8.28
N ILE A 15 -6.58 -1.97 7.20
CA ILE A 15 -5.63 -1.70 6.11
C ILE A 15 -5.94 -0.36 5.45
N ILE A 16 -7.21 -0.07 5.15
CA ILE A 16 -7.65 1.21 4.59
C ILE A 16 -7.30 2.35 5.55
N GLU A 17 -7.58 2.19 6.84
CA GLU A 17 -7.22 3.19 7.86
C GLU A 17 -5.71 3.44 7.89
N GLN A 18 -4.90 2.38 7.88
CA GLN A 18 -3.45 2.50 7.86
C GLN A 18 -2.97 3.26 6.61
N ALA A 19 -3.43 2.87 5.42
CA ALA A 19 -3.08 3.54 4.16
C ALA A 19 -3.55 5.00 4.10
N SER A 20 -4.72 5.31 4.64
CA SER A 20 -5.24 6.68 4.67
C SER A 20 -4.50 7.54 5.68
N SER A 21 -4.04 6.94 6.78
CA SER A 21 -3.46 7.65 7.91
C SER A 21 -2.00 8.08 7.72
N VAL A 22 -1.36 7.66 6.62
CA VAL A 22 -0.05 8.15 6.21
C VAL A 22 -0.13 9.41 5.34
N LEU A 23 -1.30 9.68 4.74
CA LEU A 23 -1.48 10.87 3.91
C LEU A 23 -1.19 12.13 4.72
N LYS A 24 -0.50 13.08 4.08
CA LYS A 24 -0.01 14.34 4.65
C LYS A 24 1.06 14.20 5.74
N LEU A 25 1.58 13.00 6.00
CA LEU A 25 2.71 12.81 6.90
C LEU A 25 4.03 12.90 6.14
N SER A 26 5.05 13.46 6.79
CA SER A 26 6.43 13.39 6.33
C SER A 26 7.04 12.01 6.54
N ILE A 27 8.15 11.71 5.85
CA ILE A 27 8.94 10.48 6.04
C ILE A 27 9.27 10.23 7.52
N SER A 28 9.67 11.27 8.26
CA SER A 28 10.05 11.16 9.67
C SER A 28 8.87 10.74 10.54
N GLN A 29 7.68 11.31 10.31
CA GLN A 29 6.46 10.95 11.04
C GLN A 29 6.00 9.52 10.71
N ILE A 30 6.16 9.08 9.46
CA ILE A 30 5.85 7.69 9.06
C ILE A 30 6.80 6.72 9.76
N LYS A 31 8.11 7.03 9.80
CA LYS A 31 9.10 6.20 10.51
C LYS A 31 8.78 6.05 12.00
N GLU A 32 8.39 7.15 12.66
CA GLU A 32 7.98 7.11 14.06
C GLU A 32 6.71 6.27 14.26
N LYS A 33 5.70 6.47 13.41
CA LYS A 33 4.42 5.77 13.48
C LYS A 33 4.52 4.26 13.25
N TYR A 34 5.44 3.83 12.40
CA TYR A 34 5.62 2.43 12.00
C TYR A 34 6.95 1.85 12.47
N THR A 35 7.47 2.31 13.61
CA THR A 35 8.77 1.84 14.14
C THR A 35 8.83 0.33 14.42
N ASP A 36 7.68 -0.31 14.63
CA ASP A 36 7.56 -1.75 14.89
C ASP A 36 7.40 -2.59 13.61
N TYR A 37 7.36 -1.94 12.45
CA TYR A 37 7.23 -2.60 11.15
C TYR A 37 8.53 -2.45 10.34
N PRO A 38 8.86 -3.43 9.49
CA PRO A 38 9.95 -3.26 8.55
C PRO A 38 9.65 -2.13 7.58
N LEU A 39 10.63 -1.25 7.41
CA LEU A 39 10.56 -0.06 6.58
C LEU A 39 11.69 -0.07 5.55
N TYR A 40 11.36 0.23 4.30
CA TYR A 40 12.34 0.43 3.24
C TYR A 40 12.22 1.87 2.74
N LEU A 41 13.34 2.58 2.66
CA LEU A 41 13.39 3.89 2.04
C LEU A 41 14.04 3.75 0.67
N ILE A 42 13.36 4.25 -0.36
CA ILE A 42 13.86 4.28 -1.72
C ILE A 42 14.18 5.73 -2.05
N ASP A 43 15.40 5.97 -2.54
CA ASP A 43 15.84 7.26 -3.06
C ASP A 43 16.09 7.08 -4.56
N TYR A 44 15.19 7.65 -5.36
CA TYR A 44 15.29 7.63 -6.82
C TYR A 44 16.00 8.89 -7.28
N ILE A 45 17.14 8.71 -7.93
CA ILE A 45 17.98 9.80 -8.40
C ILE A 45 18.19 9.62 -9.91
N GLU A 46 17.54 10.45 -10.71
CA GLU A 46 17.74 10.51 -12.17
C GLU A 46 18.03 11.94 -12.61
N LYS A 47 19.30 12.22 -12.94
CA LYS A 47 19.78 13.55 -13.37
C LYS A 47 19.36 14.64 -12.35
N ASP A 48 18.36 15.44 -12.70
CA ASP A 48 17.83 16.56 -11.91
C ASP A 48 16.57 16.17 -11.11
N ILE A 49 16.12 14.92 -11.20
CA ILE A 49 14.99 14.37 -10.45
C ILE A 49 15.53 13.63 -9.24
N GLN A 50 15.07 14.05 -8.06
CA GLN A 50 15.21 13.27 -6.84
C GLN A 50 13.83 13.04 -6.24
N GLU A 51 13.41 11.78 -6.18
CA GLU A 51 12.15 11.36 -5.60
C GLU A 51 12.42 10.36 -4.47
N LYS A 52 11.55 10.35 -3.47
CA LYS A 52 11.63 9.40 -2.37
C LYS A 52 10.34 8.63 -2.27
N SER A 53 10.43 7.39 -1.83
CA SER A 53 9.30 6.64 -1.35
C SER A 53 9.69 5.85 -0.10
N ILE A 54 8.70 5.53 0.72
CA ILE A 54 8.88 4.64 1.86
C ILE A 54 7.88 3.49 1.75
N GLU A 55 8.36 2.28 1.98
CA GLU A 55 7.55 1.06 2.02
C GLU A 55 7.45 0.57 3.46
N ILE A 56 6.25 0.17 3.86
CA ILE A 56 5.91 -0.39 5.17
C ILE A 56 5.37 -1.79 4.94
N ARG A 57 5.95 -2.78 5.61
CA ARG A 57 5.59 -4.18 5.41
C ARG A 57 4.68 -4.73 6.51
N PHE A 58 3.43 -5.03 6.17
CA PHE A 58 2.45 -5.67 7.05
C PHE A 58 2.54 -7.20 6.91
N HIS A 59 3.53 -7.81 7.56
CA HIS A 59 3.85 -9.24 7.42
C HIS A 59 2.68 -10.18 7.76
N LYS A 60 1.83 -9.82 8.72
CA LYS A 60 0.69 -10.67 9.12
C LYS A 60 -0.43 -10.58 8.11
N GLU A 61 -0.59 -9.42 7.51
CA GLU A 61 -1.64 -9.08 6.56
C GLU A 61 -1.26 -9.41 5.11
N GLY A 62 0.00 -9.74 4.83
CA GLY A 62 0.47 -10.09 3.48
C GLY A 62 0.42 -8.92 2.50
N ILE A 63 0.66 -7.70 3.00
CA ILE A 63 0.51 -6.45 2.23
C ILE A 63 1.70 -5.52 2.48
N THR A 64 2.16 -4.88 1.42
CA THR A 64 3.12 -3.76 1.49
C THR A 64 2.40 -2.45 1.19
N LEU A 65 2.62 -1.43 2.03
CA LEU A 65 2.15 -0.08 1.82
C LEU A 65 3.33 0.80 1.35
N THR A 66 3.23 1.37 0.16
CA THR A 66 4.23 2.31 -0.37
C THR A 66 3.66 3.72 -0.37
N CYS A 67 4.42 4.68 0.13
CA CYS A 67 4.06 6.09 0.13
C CYS A 67 5.02 6.86 -0.78
N THR A 68 4.47 7.72 -1.64
CA THR A 68 5.24 8.73 -2.39
C THR A 68 5.07 10.08 -1.73
N PHE A 69 5.91 11.04 -2.07
CA PHE A 69 5.93 12.36 -1.43
C PHE A 69 5.84 13.48 -2.45
N ASP A 70 5.05 14.49 -2.13
CA ASP A 70 5.00 15.74 -2.88
C ASP A 70 6.27 16.59 -2.69
N LYS A 71 6.29 17.75 -3.35
CA LYS A 71 7.42 18.69 -3.29
C LYS A 71 7.64 19.30 -1.90
N ASP A 72 6.62 19.28 -1.04
CA ASP A 72 6.69 19.77 0.34
C ASP A 72 7.15 18.65 1.29
N GLY A 73 7.42 17.45 0.77
CA GLY A 73 7.89 16.30 1.53
C GLY A 73 6.79 15.58 2.31
N ASN A 74 5.53 15.79 1.96
CA ASN A 74 4.39 15.14 2.59
C ASN A 74 3.85 14.02 1.70
N CYS A 75 3.36 12.96 2.32
CA CYS A 75 2.77 11.85 1.59
C CYS A 75 1.49 12.31 0.87
N ASP A 76 1.50 12.22 -0.45
CA ASP A 76 0.39 12.64 -1.32
C ASP A 76 -0.36 11.43 -1.92
N GLU A 77 0.35 10.34 -2.16
CA GLU A 77 -0.22 9.07 -2.61
C GLU A 77 0.31 7.89 -1.80
N SER A 78 -0.57 6.92 -1.57
CA SER A 78 -0.27 5.66 -0.90
C SER A 78 -0.79 4.48 -1.72
N PHE A 79 0.02 3.45 -1.87
CA PHE A 79 -0.25 2.27 -2.68
C PHE A 79 -0.22 1.02 -1.81
N LEU A 80 -1.20 0.15 -1.99
CA LEU A 80 -1.26 -1.15 -1.33
C LEU A 80 -0.91 -2.24 -2.35
N PHE A 81 0.07 -3.07 -2.00
CA PHE A 81 0.54 -4.19 -2.79
C PHE A 81 0.33 -5.49 -1.99
N PRO A 82 -0.76 -6.22 -2.25
CA PRO A 82 -0.97 -7.55 -1.70
C PRO A 82 0.01 -8.57 -2.28
N ASP A 83 0.37 -9.57 -1.48
CA ASP A 83 1.31 -10.64 -1.89
C ASP A 83 0.70 -11.64 -2.88
N ASP A 84 -0.61 -11.81 -2.85
CA ASP A 84 -1.31 -12.78 -3.67
C ASP A 84 -2.68 -12.28 -4.15
N ALA A 85 -3.21 -13.00 -5.14
CA ALA A 85 -4.46 -12.66 -5.79
C ALA A 85 -5.70 -12.88 -4.90
N GLN A 86 -5.66 -13.80 -3.94
CA GLN A 86 -6.81 -14.04 -3.06
C GLN A 86 -7.06 -12.83 -2.16
N ILE A 87 -5.99 -12.24 -1.62
CA ILE A 87 -6.10 -10.99 -0.83
C ILE A 87 -6.73 -9.88 -1.68
N VAL A 88 -6.39 -9.80 -2.96
CA VAL A 88 -6.99 -8.82 -3.88
C VAL A 88 -8.50 -9.08 -4.01
N GLU A 89 -8.90 -10.29 -4.39
CA GLU A 89 -10.32 -10.65 -4.59
C GLU A 89 -11.16 -10.38 -3.34
N ASP A 90 -10.70 -10.84 -2.18
CA ASP A 90 -11.38 -10.65 -0.91
C ASP A 90 -11.48 -9.16 -0.54
N PHE A 91 -10.42 -8.37 -0.80
CA PHE A 91 -10.42 -6.94 -0.52
C PHE A 91 -11.35 -6.17 -1.48
N VAL A 92 -11.44 -6.57 -2.75
CA VAL A 92 -12.40 -6.00 -3.71
C VAL A 92 -13.83 -6.33 -3.30
N SER A 93 -14.10 -7.57 -2.84
CA SER A 93 -15.42 -7.95 -2.32
C SER A 93 -15.80 -7.06 -1.13
N TYR A 94 -14.89 -6.92 -0.16
CA TYR A 94 -15.10 -6.04 0.99
C TYR A 94 -15.43 -4.60 0.57
N LEU A 95 -14.65 -4.03 -0.36
CA LEU A 95 -14.89 -2.67 -0.87
C LEU A 95 -16.26 -2.53 -1.53
N THR A 96 -16.69 -3.54 -2.29
CA THR A 96 -17.96 -3.56 -2.99
C THR A 96 -19.15 -3.62 -2.02
N ASP A 97 -19.01 -4.35 -0.92
CA ASP A 97 -20.06 -4.52 0.08
C ASP A 97 -20.21 -3.30 1.02
N HIS A 98 -19.13 -2.54 1.23
CA HIS A 98 -19.07 -1.52 2.29
C HIS A 98 -18.89 -0.07 1.80
N HIS A 99 -18.52 0.15 0.54
CA HIS A 99 -18.19 1.48 0.04
C HIS A 99 -18.83 1.80 -1.32
N ASP A 100 -19.24 3.06 -1.48
CA ASP A 100 -19.77 3.55 -2.75
C ASP A 100 -18.69 3.59 -3.83
N TYR A 101 -19.01 3.05 -5.01
CA TYR A 101 -18.17 3.16 -6.19
C TYR A 101 -18.63 4.27 -7.13
N SER A 102 -17.73 5.20 -7.47
CA SER A 102 -17.99 6.22 -8.46
C SER A 102 -17.54 5.75 -9.84
N PHE A 103 -18.50 5.29 -10.68
CA PHE A 103 -18.21 4.86 -12.06
C PHE A 103 -17.55 5.97 -12.89
N MET A 104 -18.03 7.21 -12.78
CA MET A 104 -17.47 8.36 -13.50
C MET A 104 -16.01 8.66 -13.14
N LYS A 105 -15.58 8.32 -11.93
CA LYS A 105 -14.22 8.58 -11.43
C LYS A 105 -13.37 7.31 -11.32
N SER A 106 -13.96 6.16 -11.64
CA SER A 106 -13.39 4.81 -11.54
C SER A 106 -12.68 4.55 -10.20
N ARG A 107 -13.38 4.81 -9.07
CA ARG A 107 -12.81 4.70 -7.72
C ARG A 107 -13.86 4.49 -6.63
N PHE A 108 -13.47 3.81 -5.56
CA PHE A 108 -14.23 3.72 -4.31
C PHE A 108 -14.09 5.02 -3.51
N MET A 109 -15.18 5.43 -2.86
CA MET A 109 -15.24 6.63 -2.03
C MET A 109 -15.11 6.23 -0.55
N LEU A 110 -14.02 6.65 0.10
CA LEU A 110 -13.67 6.25 1.47
C LEU A 110 -13.86 7.41 2.48
N GLY A 111 -14.81 8.33 2.19
CA GLY A 111 -15.04 9.53 2.98
C GLY A 111 -13.99 10.62 2.71
N ASN A 112 -12.86 10.58 3.40
CA ASN A 112 -11.81 11.62 3.30
C ASN A 112 -10.79 11.38 2.18
N CYS A 113 -10.80 10.19 1.58
CA CYS A 113 -9.95 9.83 0.46
C CYS A 113 -10.73 8.95 -0.55
N TYR A 114 -10.02 8.46 -1.56
CA TYR A 114 -10.56 7.54 -2.54
C TYR A 114 -9.56 6.43 -2.82
N LEU A 115 -10.07 5.25 -3.19
CA LEU A 115 -9.25 4.10 -3.56
C LEU A 115 -9.50 3.72 -5.01
N LYS A 116 -8.42 3.64 -5.77
CA LYS A 116 -8.42 3.16 -7.16
C LYS A 116 -7.78 1.78 -7.19
N ILE A 117 -8.44 0.83 -7.83
CA ILE A 117 -7.85 -0.46 -8.15
C ILE A 117 -7.21 -0.33 -9.53
N LYS A 118 -5.94 -0.72 -9.64
CA LYS A 118 -5.21 -0.77 -10.90
C LYS A 118 -4.54 -2.12 -11.02
N GLU A 119 -4.82 -2.81 -12.12
CA GLU A 119 -4.04 -3.95 -12.53
C GLU A 119 -2.74 -3.42 -13.17
N LEU A 120 -1.60 -3.80 -12.61
CA LEU A 120 -0.32 -3.61 -13.28
C LEU A 120 -0.27 -4.67 -14.37
N LYS A 121 -0.20 -4.25 -15.65
CA LYS A 121 -0.12 -5.19 -16.79
C LYS A 121 0.94 -6.25 -16.49
N GLU A 122 0.59 -7.54 -16.71
CA GLU A 122 1.55 -8.66 -16.63
C GLU A 122 2.86 -8.28 -17.32
N GLN A 123 3.89 -7.93 -16.56
CA GLN A 123 5.24 -7.91 -17.08
C GLN A 123 5.75 -9.35 -17.01
N ARG A 124 5.37 -10.17 -17.99
CA ARG A 124 6.06 -11.45 -18.21
C ARG A 124 7.49 -11.14 -18.63
N SER A 125 8.40 -11.08 -17.68
CA SER A 125 9.83 -11.07 -17.96
C SER A 125 10.59 -11.65 -16.78
N ASP A 126 10.74 -12.98 -16.78
CA ASP A 126 11.80 -13.65 -16.05
C ASP A 126 13.08 -13.60 -16.90
N ILE A 127 14.18 -13.06 -16.36
CA ILE A 127 15.50 -13.65 -16.61
C ILE A 127 16.30 -13.64 -15.30
N CYS A 128 16.48 -14.84 -14.75
CA CYS A 128 17.41 -15.13 -13.67
C CYS A 128 18.58 -15.95 -14.23
N LEU A 129 19.81 -15.60 -13.87
CA LEU A 129 20.91 -16.56 -13.84
C LEU A 129 21.75 -16.30 -12.58
N VAL A 130 21.63 -17.19 -11.61
CA VAL A 130 22.32 -17.10 -10.33
C VAL A 130 23.19 -18.35 -10.17
N PHE A 131 24.47 -18.15 -9.91
CA PHE A 131 25.36 -19.20 -9.40
C PHE A 131 26.11 -18.67 -8.19
N PHE A 132 26.09 -19.44 -7.11
CA PHE A 132 27.02 -19.30 -5.99
C PHE A 132 27.70 -20.65 -5.77
N GLN A 133 29.02 -20.64 -5.59
CA GLN A 133 29.79 -21.79 -5.12
C GLN A 133 29.69 -21.93 -3.60
#